data_AF-A0A942TY09-F1
#
_entry.id   AF-A0A942TY09-F1
#
_cell.length_a   1.000
_cell.length_b   1.000
_cell.length_c   1.000
_cell.angle_alpha   90.00
_cell.angle_beta   90.00
_cell.angle_gamma   90.00
#
_symmetry.space_group_name_H-M   'P 1'
#
loop_
_entity.id
_entity.type
_entity.pdbx_description
1 polymer ?
#
loop_
_entity_poly.entity_id
_entity_poly.type
_entity_poly.pdbx_seq_one_letter_code
_entity_poly.pdbx_strand_id
1 'polypeptide(L)'
;MRWSFLKLLKIMFAAVILSFVISLFGSFISYTKLSEREPNVYYFSIWEGFIFAIIYITPILLVVSILAYTVYVLMGKITRFSRTIKVIFSILLAATVISLTLYLLNKSDETNDIYLIPNGYEGDVYVFYNVKGAPIVKTEDGYEVHVINEKGYFVTSTPDMDYGIVTDKYYYVDEKGNRTAINHTCVSPFGTGGFSTSADEEIDIRYTGFKLTKVHCNDEFRTESHGRGENKEKIIREIIKEYYGVEW
;
A
#
# COMPACT_ATOMS: atom_id res chain seq x y z
N MET A 1 -22.68 36.59 -13.29
CA MET A 1 -22.50 35.18 -12.86
C MET A 1 -21.88 34.30 -13.96
N ARG A 2 -22.42 34.28 -15.20
CA ARG A 2 -21.94 33.47 -16.34
C ARG A 2 -20.44 33.63 -16.70
N TRP A 3 -19.89 34.84 -16.53
CA TRP A 3 -18.49 35.15 -16.85
C TRP A 3 -17.47 34.64 -15.82
N SER A 4 -17.88 34.48 -14.56
CA SER A 4 -17.04 33.89 -13.50
C SER A 4 -16.95 32.38 -13.68
N PHE A 5 -18.06 31.75 -14.07
CA PHE A 5 -18.14 30.31 -14.31
C PHE A 5 -17.24 29.86 -15.47
N LEU A 6 -17.26 30.58 -16.60
CA LEU A 6 -16.43 30.24 -17.75
C LEU A 6 -14.92 30.34 -17.46
N LYS A 7 -14.52 31.27 -16.57
CA LYS A 7 -13.12 31.40 -16.13
C LYS A 7 -12.69 30.24 -15.24
N LEU A 8 -13.54 29.85 -14.31
CA LEU A 8 -13.31 28.67 -13.47
C LEU A 8 -13.14 27.41 -14.33
N LEU A 9 -13.99 27.22 -15.34
CA LEU A 9 -13.90 26.08 -16.24
C LEU A 9 -12.56 26.04 -17.00
N LYS A 10 -12.09 27.19 -17.50
CA LYS A 10 -10.76 27.29 -18.16
C LYS A 10 -9.63 26.94 -17.21
N ILE A 11 -9.71 27.35 -15.95
CA ILE A 11 -8.72 27.04 -14.93
C ILE A 11 -8.71 25.53 -14.64
N MET A 12 -9.88 24.92 -14.46
CA MET A 12 -9.99 23.47 -14.25
C MET A 12 -9.44 22.69 -15.44
N PHE A 13 -9.76 23.10 -16.67
CA PHE A 13 -9.23 22.47 -17.88
C PHE A 13 -7.70 22.58 -17.97
N ALA A 14 -7.14 23.75 -17.65
CA ALA A 14 -5.69 23.94 -17.59
C ALA A 14 -5.04 23.05 -16.51
N ALA A 15 -5.69 22.87 -15.36
CA ALA A 15 -5.20 22.00 -14.29
C ALA A 15 -5.16 20.52 -14.70
N VAL A 16 -6.15 20.05 -15.47
CA VAL A 16 -6.15 18.68 -16.02
C VAL A 16 -5.06 18.49 -17.07
N ILE A 17 -4.82 19.47 -17.94
CA ILE A 17 -3.70 19.40 -18.89
C ILE A 17 -2.37 19.37 -18.14
N LEU A 18 -2.22 20.22 -17.12
CA LEU A 18 -1.02 20.27 -16.31
C LEU A 18 -0.79 18.96 -15.55
N SER A 19 -1.84 18.35 -14.99
CA SER A 19 -1.72 17.06 -14.28
C SER A 19 -1.24 15.96 -15.23
N PHE A 20 -1.75 15.93 -16.47
CA PHE A 20 -1.30 14.99 -17.49
C PHE A 20 0.20 15.15 -17.79
N VAL A 21 0.66 16.39 -17.99
CA VAL A 21 2.08 16.67 -18.27
C VAL A 21 2.97 16.26 -17.10
N ILE A 22 2.62 16.67 -15.87
CA ILE A 22 3.40 16.32 -14.67
C ILE A 22 3.46 14.80 -14.49
N SER A 23 2.33 14.12 -14.67
CA SER A 23 2.26 12.66 -14.51
C SER A 23 3.12 11.94 -15.55
N LEU A 24 3.13 12.43 -16.79
CA LEU A 24 3.95 11.86 -17.86
C LEU A 24 5.44 12.00 -17.54
N PHE A 25 5.92 13.18 -17.17
CA PHE A 25 7.32 13.36 -16.82
C PHE A 25 7.71 12.65 -15.51
N GLY A 26 6.81 12.66 -14.53
CA GLY A 26 7.00 11.98 -13.25
C GLY A 26 7.22 10.48 -13.43
N SER A 27 6.45 9.82 -14.30
CA SER A 27 6.59 8.38 -14.54
C SER A 27 7.89 8.00 -15.23
N PHE A 28 8.46 8.87 -16.06
CA PHE A 28 9.80 8.65 -16.62
C PHE A 28 10.91 8.81 -15.58
N ILE A 29 10.76 9.75 -14.63
CA ILE A 29 11.75 10.00 -13.57
C ILE A 29 11.72 8.86 -12.54
N SER A 30 10.54 8.36 -12.18
CA SER A 30 10.39 7.28 -11.20
C SER A 30 10.66 5.88 -11.79
N TYR A 31 10.86 5.77 -13.10
CA TYR A 31 11.09 4.48 -13.74
C TYR A 31 12.47 3.90 -13.40
N THR A 32 12.48 2.75 -12.72
CA THR A 32 13.69 1.97 -12.47
C THR A 32 14.04 1.13 -13.70
N LYS A 33 15.26 1.31 -14.21
CA LYS A 33 15.78 0.58 -15.38
C LYS A 33 15.87 -0.91 -15.10
N LEU A 34 15.63 -1.74 -16.11
CA LEU A 34 15.62 -3.20 -15.98
C LEU A 34 16.91 -3.78 -15.37
N SER A 35 18.06 -3.17 -15.63
CA SER A 35 19.37 -3.59 -15.10
C SER A 35 19.57 -3.35 -13.61
N GLU A 36 18.79 -2.44 -13.02
CA GLU A 36 18.88 -2.04 -11.61
C GLU A 36 17.78 -2.71 -10.76
N ARG A 37 16.95 -3.55 -11.38
CA ARG A 37 15.84 -4.22 -10.69
C ARG A 37 16.33 -5.45 -9.96
N GLU A 38 15.95 -5.55 -8.69
CA GLU A 38 16.10 -6.78 -7.95
C GLU A 38 15.09 -7.82 -8.45
N PRO A 39 15.48 -9.09 -8.61
CA PRO A 39 14.67 -10.12 -9.28
C PRO A 39 13.33 -10.43 -8.57
N ASN A 40 13.18 -10.04 -7.30
CA ASN A 40 12.04 -10.38 -6.46
C ASN A 40 11.30 -9.16 -5.89
N VAL A 41 11.55 -7.97 -6.43
CA VAL A 41 10.86 -6.73 -6.06
C VAL A 41 9.99 -6.29 -7.23
N TYR A 42 8.75 -5.91 -6.94
CA TYR A 42 7.85 -5.36 -7.96
C TYR A 42 8.22 -3.90 -8.24
N TYR A 43 8.39 -3.56 -9.51
CA TYR A 43 8.64 -2.19 -9.97
C TYR A 43 7.55 -1.77 -10.96
N PHE A 44 6.92 -0.63 -10.71
CA PHE A 44 5.95 -0.05 -11.63
C PHE A 44 6.52 0.14 -13.04
N SER A 45 5.73 -0.18 -14.06
CA SER A 45 5.98 0.25 -15.43
C SER A 45 5.73 1.76 -15.59
N ILE A 46 6.25 2.34 -16.67
CA ILE A 46 6.01 3.75 -17.00
C ILE A 46 4.52 4.04 -17.14
N TRP A 47 3.75 3.10 -17.71
CA TRP A 47 2.32 3.24 -17.91
C TRP A 47 1.54 3.17 -16.60
N GLU A 48 1.85 2.20 -15.74
CA GLU A 48 1.21 2.11 -14.41
C GLU A 48 1.54 3.35 -13.59
N GLY A 49 2.82 3.75 -13.53
CA GLY A 49 3.25 4.96 -12.81
C GLY A 49 2.55 6.22 -13.31
N PHE A 50 2.35 6.35 -14.62
CA PHE A 50 1.60 7.44 -15.23
C PHE A 50 0.12 7.46 -14.82
N ILE A 51 -0.56 6.31 -14.87
CA ILE A 51 -1.98 6.21 -14.49
C ILE A 51 -2.16 6.50 -13.01
N PHE A 52 -1.32 5.91 -12.15
CA PHE A 52 -1.33 6.21 -10.72
C PHE A 52 -1.10 7.70 -10.47
N ALA A 53 -0.08 8.30 -11.10
CA ALA A 53 0.18 9.73 -10.97
C ALA A 53 -1.03 10.60 -11.39
N ILE A 54 -1.71 10.27 -12.50
CA ILE A 54 -2.92 11.01 -12.91
C ILE A 54 -4.02 10.92 -11.86
N ILE A 55 -4.30 9.72 -11.34
CA ILE A 55 -5.38 9.47 -10.38
C ILE A 55 -5.16 10.29 -9.10
N TYR A 56 -3.92 10.41 -8.63
CA TYR A 56 -3.60 11.16 -7.41
C TYR A 56 -3.39 12.67 -7.66
N ILE A 57 -2.68 13.07 -8.71
CA ILE A 57 -2.29 14.47 -8.94
C ILE A 57 -3.47 15.31 -9.45
N THR A 58 -4.32 14.75 -10.31
CA THR A 58 -5.44 15.49 -10.92
C THR A 58 -6.43 16.05 -9.89
N PRO A 59 -6.97 15.27 -8.94
CA PRO A 59 -7.89 15.81 -7.95
C PRO A 59 -7.23 16.88 -7.06
N ILE A 60 -5.96 16.70 -6.70
CA ILE A 60 -5.20 17.68 -5.91
C ILE A 60 -5.09 19.01 -6.66
N LEU A 61 -4.65 18.97 -7.93
CA LEU A 61 -4.51 20.19 -8.74
C LEU A 61 -5.86 20.88 -8.99
N LEU A 62 -6.94 20.12 -9.16
CA LEU A 62 -8.29 20.69 -9.27
C LEU A 62 -8.69 21.42 -7.99
N VAL A 63 -8.53 20.80 -6.82
CA VAL A 63 -8.86 21.40 -5.52
C VAL A 63 -8.05 22.66 -5.30
N VAL A 64 -6.73 22.61 -5.52
CA VAL A 64 -5.85 23.78 -5.35
C VAL A 64 -6.23 24.91 -6.30
N SER A 65 -6.52 24.57 -7.56
CA SER A 65 -6.91 25.57 -8.56
C SER A 65 -8.24 26.25 -8.22
N ILE A 66 -9.22 25.49 -7.69
CA ILE A 66 -10.50 26.03 -7.21
C ILE A 66 -10.29 26.92 -5.98
N LEU A 67 -9.47 26.50 -5.02
CA LEU A 67 -9.15 27.28 -3.83
C LEU A 67 -8.45 28.59 -4.19
N ALA A 68 -7.44 28.53 -5.05
CA ALA A 68 -6.74 29.72 -5.56
C ALA A 68 -7.71 30.68 -6.25
N TYR A 69 -8.56 30.18 -7.15
CA TYR A 69 -9.55 31.03 -7.82
C TYR A 69 -10.53 31.67 -6.83
N THR A 70 -11.01 30.92 -5.84
CA THR A 70 -11.92 31.42 -4.81
C THR A 70 -11.28 32.54 -4.00
N VAL A 71 -10.03 32.36 -3.56
CA VAL A 71 -9.25 33.38 -2.85
C VAL A 71 -9.03 34.61 -3.72
N TYR A 72 -8.68 34.42 -4.99
CA TYR A 72 -8.53 35.53 -5.94
C TYR A 72 -9.82 36.34 -6.11
N VAL A 73 -10.97 35.67 -6.23
CA VAL A 73 -12.29 36.34 -6.32
C VAL A 73 -12.63 37.09 -5.02
N LEU A 74 -12.36 36.50 -3.85
CA LEU A 74 -12.57 37.14 -2.56
C LEU A 74 -11.69 38.39 -2.39
N MET A 75 -10.40 38.29 -2.72
CA MET A 75 -9.49 39.44 -2.74
C MET A 75 -9.90 40.49 -3.77
N GLY A 76 -10.60 40.10 -4.84
CA GLY A 76 -11.22 41.00 -5.80
C GLY A 76 -12.13 42.05 -5.14
N LYS A 77 -12.81 41.69 -4.04
CA LYS A 77 -13.68 42.60 -3.27
C LYS A 77 -12.91 43.63 -2.45
N ILE A 78 -11.62 43.40 -2.18
CA ILE A 78 -10.78 44.30 -1.40
C ILE A 78 -10.09 45.27 -2.37
N THR A 79 -10.55 46.51 -2.45
CA THR A 79 -10.03 47.53 -3.38
C THR A 79 -8.62 48.03 -3.05
N ARG A 80 -8.15 47.79 -1.82
CA ARG A 80 -6.88 48.30 -1.28
C ARG A 80 -5.62 47.79 -1.98
N PHE A 81 -5.66 46.60 -2.57
CA PHE A 81 -4.48 45.95 -3.15
C PHE A 81 -4.47 45.97 -4.67
N SER A 82 -3.27 46.12 -5.25
CA SER A 82 -3.07 46.04 -6.70
C SER A 82 -3.40 44.64 -7.23
N ARG A 83 -3.72 44.54 -8.52
CA ARG A 83 -4.05 43.26 -9.17
C ARG A 83 -2.93 42.23 -9.02
N THR A 84 -1.67 42.66 -9.12
CA THR A 84 -0.49 41.80 -9.03
C THR A 84 -0.34 41.18 -7.65
N ILE A 85 -0.54 41.97 -6.58
CA ILE A 85 -0.46 41.48 -5.19
C ILE A 85 -1.50 40.39 -4.94
N LYS A 86 -2.72 40.56 -5.47
CA LYS A 86 -3.80 39.56 -5.34
C LYS A 86 -3.45 38.24 -6.03
N VAL A 87 -2.84 38.30 -7.21
CA VAL A 87 -2.39 37.09 -7.92
C VAL A 87 -1.27 36.40 -7.16
N ILE A 88 -0.24 37.14 -6.72
CA ILE A 88 0.88 36.58 -5.98
C ILE A 88 0.40 35.91 -4.69
N PHE A 89 -0.44 36.58 -3.90
CA PHE A 89 -0.95 36.03 -2.65
C PHE A 89 -1.77 34.75 -2.88
N SER A 90 -2.62 34.73 -3.91
CA SER A 90 -3.39 33.54 -4.28
C SER A 90 -2.50 32.37 -4.67
N ILE A 91 -1.42 32.61 -5.41
CA ILE A 91 -0.45 31.57 -5.79
C ILE A 91 0.32 31.10 -4.56
N LEU A 92 0.74 32.02 -3.69
CA LEU A 92 1.51 31.69 -2.49
C LEU A 92 0.70 30.82 -1.53
N LEU A 93 -0.58 31.15 -1.30
CA LEU A 93 -1.47 30.33 -0.47
C LEU A 93 -1.65 28.93 -1.06
N ALA A 94 -1.88 28.84 -2.38
CA ALA A 94 -1.99 27.57 -3.08
C ALA A 94 -0.71 26.73 -2.96
N ALA A 95 0.45 27.35 -3.12
CA ALA A 95 1.75 26.69 -2.97
C ALA A 95 1.99 26.20 -1.54
N THR A 96 1.61 26.99 -0.52
CA THR A 96 1.70 26.56 0.89
C THR A 96 0.81 25.36 1.17
N VAL A 97 -0.43 25.35 0.66
CA VAL A 97 -1.35 24.21 0.82
C VAL A 97 -0.79 22.97 0.13
N ILE A 98 -0.23 23.11 -1.09
CA ILE A 98 0.45 22.01 -1.80
C ILE A 98 1.64 21.50 -0.98
N SER A 99 2.51 22.38 -0.52
CA SER A 99 3.72 21.99 0.23
C SER A 99 3.36 21.26 1.52
N LEU A 100 2.32 21.70 2.23
CA LEU A 100 1.83 21.03 3.43
C LEU A 100 1.20 19.67 3.11
N THR A 101 0.40 19.57 2.04
CA THR A 101 -0.17 18.28 1.63
C THR A 101 0.90 17.30 1.19
N LEU A 102 1.90 17.73 0.42
CA LEU A 102 3.02 16.88 0.03
C LEU A 102 3.82 16.43 1.25
N TYR A 103 4.09 17.32 2.20
CA TYR A 103 4.78 16.95 3.45
C TYR A 103 4.02 15.88 4.24
N LEU A 104 2.68 16.00 4.32
CA LEU A 104 1.84 15.00 4.99
C LEU A 104 1.72 13.68 4.22
N LEU A 105 1.78 13.72 2.88
CA LEU A 105 1.69 12.52 2.03
C LEU A 105 3.01 11.75 1.93
N ASN A 106 4.16 12.41 2.12
CA ASN A 106 5.48 11.78 1.92
C ASN A 106 5.91 10.85 3.07
N LYS A 107 5.05 10.65 4.07
CA LYS A 107 5.25 9.59 5.07
C LYS A 107 4.64 8.30 4.52
N SER A 108 5.31 7.69 3.55
CA SER A 108 4.97 6.34 3.10
C SER A 108 5.69 5.36 4.02
N ASP A 109 4.93 4.67 4.86
CA ASP A 109 5.44 3.52 5.59
C ASP A 109 5.64 2.36 4.58
N GLU A 110 6.52 1.41 4.90
CA GLU A 110 6.84 0.21 4.10
C GLU A 110 6.49 -1.02 4.93
N THR A 111 6.12 -2.13 4.28
CA THR A 111 5.75 -3.36 5.00
C THR A 111 6.97 -4.09 5.56
N ASN A 112 8.06 -4.17 4.80
CA ASN A 112 9.33 -4.76 5.23
C ASN A 112 9.19 -6.15 5.91
N ASP A 113 8.46 -7.07 5.30
CA ASP A 113 8.38 -8.45 5.80
C ASP A 113 9.39 -9.39 5.13
N ILE A 114 9.92 -10.35 5.89
CA ILE A 114 10.62 -11.53 5.38
C ILE A 114 9.82 -12.78 5.71
N TYR A 115 9.33 -13.47 4.68
CA TYR A 115 8.63 -14.75 4.80
C TYR A 115 9.59 -15.92 4.54
N LEU A 116 9.81 -16.73 5.57
CA LEU A 116 10.63 -17.93 5.53
C LEU A 116 9.73 -19.16 5.45
N ILE A 117 9.65 -19.75 4.26
CA ILE A 117 8.70 -20.81 3.90
C ILE A 117 9.42 -22.16 3.83
N PRO A 118 8.85 -23.26 4.36
CA PRO A 118 9.46 -24.58 4.26
C PRO A 118 9.72 -24.97 2.80
N ASN A 119 10.95 -25.42 2.50
CA ASN A 119 11.31 -25.84 1.16
C ASN A 119 10.44 -27.02 0.71
N GLY A 120 9.66 -26.82 -0.35
CA GLY A 120 8.68 -27.83 -0.76
C GLY A 120 7.26 -27.30 -0.77
N TYR A 121 6.94 -26.36 0.13
CA TYR A 121 5.58 -25.87 0.33
C TYR A 121 5.00 -25.20 -0.92
N GLU A 122 3.74 -25.50 -1.20
CA GLU A 122 2.89 -24.83 -2.19
C GLU A 122 1.48 -24.70 -1.61
N GLY A 123 0.78 -23.61 -1.94
CA GLY A 123 -0.56 -23.35 -1.41
C GLY A 123 -0.67 -22.03 -0.66
N ASP A 124 -1.67 -21.96 0.20
CA ASP A 124 -2.01 -20.73 0.92
C ASP A 124 -1.13 -20.56 2.18
N VAL A 125 -0.46 -19.42 2.28
CA VAL A 125 0.33 -19.02 3.44
C VAL A 125 -0.41 -17.92 4.20
N TYR A 126 -0.48 -18.03 5.53
CA TYR A 126 -1.14 -17.05 6.40
C TYR A 126 -0.24 -16.58 7.53
N VAL A 127 -0.41 -15.31 7.92
CA VAL A 127 0.16 -14.76 9.15
C VAL A 127 -0.96 -14.23 10.02
N PHE A 128 -0.99 -14.65 11.28
CA PHE A 128 -1.98 -14.25 12.27
C PHE A 128 -1.33 -13.40 13.36
N TYR A 129 -1.91 -12.22 13.57
CA TYR A 129 -1.50 -11.20 14.51
C TYR A 129 -2.45 -11.13 15.70
N ASN A 130 -1.98 -10.46 16.75
CA ASN A 130 -2.71 -10.27 18.01
C ASN A 130 -3.10 -11.59 18.70
N VAL A 131 -2.33 -12.65 18.49
CA VAL A 131 -2.59 -13.94 19.13
C VAL A 131 -1.94 -13.98 20.52
N LYS A 132 -2.78 -14.09 21.54
CA LYS A 132 -2.35 -14.09 22.94
C LYS A 132 -1.44 -15.29 23.23
N GLY A 133 -0.29 -15.04 23.85
CA GLY A 133 0.66 -16.08 24.23
C GLY A 133 1.58 -16.56 23.10
N ALA A 134 1.38 -16.09 21.87
CA ALA A 134 2.32 -16.33 20.78
C ALA A 134 3.61 -15.49 20.95
N PRO A 135 4.75 -15.94 20.40
CA PRO A 135 5.96 -15.13 20.38
C PRO A 135 5.75 -13.80 19.66
N ILE A 136 6.47 -12.75 20.08
CA ILE A 136 6.54 -11.52 19.28
C ILE A 136 7.41 -11.77 18.04
N VAL A 137 7.05 -11.16 16.92
CA VAL A 137 7.83 -11.26 15.69
C VAL A 137 9.23 -10.68 15.91
N LYS A 138 10.24 -11.31 15.32
CA LYS A 138 11.63 -10.87 15.41
C LYS A 138 11.98 -10.03 14.19
N THR A 139 12.93 -9.12 14.36
CA THR A 139 13.43 -8.30 13.26
C THR A 139 14.84 -8.69 12.83
N GLU A 140 15.10 -8.58 11.53
CA GLU A 140 16.42 -8.75 10.90
C GLU A 140 16.64 -7.59 9.93
N ASP A 141 17.65 -6.75 10.17
CA ASP A 141 17.97 -5.58 9.33
C ASP A 141 16.78 -4.65 9.03
N GLY A 142 15.87 -4.49 10.01
CA GLY A 142 14.68 -3.66 9.89
C GLY A 142 13.48 -4.35 9.22
N TYR A 143 13.57 -5.64 8.92
CA TYR A 143 12.46 -6.45 8.41
C TYR A 143 11.86 -7.35 9.50
N GLU A 144 10.54 -7.50 9.54
CA GLU A 144 9.86 -8.49 10.39
C GLU A 144 9.97 -9.91 9.79
N VAL A 145 10.50 -10.86 10.56
CA VAL A 145 10.82 -12.21 10.09
C VAL A 145 9.74 -13.20 10.51
N HIS A 146 9.02 -13.70 9.51
CA HIS A 146 7.89 -14.61 9.60
C HIS A 146 8.31 -16.04 9.25
N VAL A 147 8.47 -16.91 10.24
CA VAL A 147 8.87 -18.32 10.05
C VAL A 147 7.63 -19.19 9.87
N ILE A 148 7.27 -19.47 8.62
CA ILE A 148 6.08 -20.24 8.27
C ILE A 148 6.29 -21.72 8.63
N ASN A 149 5.29 -22.32 9.29
CA ASN A 149 5.33 -23.73 9.65
C ASN A 149 4.97 -24.65 8.46
N GLU A 150 5.10 -25.96 8.65
CA GLU A 150 4.75 -26.98 7.64
C GLU A 150 3.28 -26.96 7.21
N LYS A 151 2.40 -26.33 7.99
CA LYS A 151 0.98 -26.16 7.66
C LYS A 151 0.71 -24.90 6.84
N GLY A 152 1.72 -24.06 6.63
CA GLY A 152 1.60 -22.81 5.87
C GLY A 152 1.15 -21.61 6.69
N TYR A 153 1.39 -21.57 8.00
CA TYR A 153 1.07 -20.36 8.76
C TYR A 153 2.12 -19.98 9.80
N PHE A 154 2.07 -18.71 10.21
CA PHE A 154 2.80 -18.16 11.34
C PHE A 154 1.85 -17.41 12.26
N VAL A 155 2.19 -17.36 13.55
CA VAL A 155 1.37 -16.78 14.60
C VAL A 155 2.25 -15.88 15.48
N THR A 156 1.80 -14.66 15.73
CA THR A 156 2.52 -13.68 16.56
C THR A 156 1.59 -12.94 17.52
N SER A 157 2.16 -12.49 18.64
CA SER A 157 1.50 -11.56 19.56
C SER A 157 1.69 -10.09 19.18
N THR A 158 2.43 -9.80 18.09
CA THR A 158 2.47 -8.45 17.51
C THR A 158 1.05 -7.97 17.24
N PRO A 159 0.64 -6.76 17.69
CA PRO A 159 -0.76 -6.35 17.68
C PRO A 159 -1.40 -6.23 16.29
N ASP A 160 -0.61 -5.85 15.29
CA ASP A 160 -1.10 -5.65 13.92
C ASP A 160 0.04 -5.85 12.93
N MET A 161 -0.32 -5.95 11.65
CA MET A 161 0.62 -6.00 10.53
C MET A 161 1.09 -4.61 10.11
N ASP A 162 2.24 -4.53 9.46
CA ASP A 162 2.71 -3.30 8.85
C ASP A 162 1.91 -2.96 7.58
N TYR A 163 1.66 -1.66 7.38
CA TYR A 163 0.89 -1.14 6.25
C TYR A 163 1.73 -0.14 5.46
N GLY A 164 1.69 -0.24 4.14
CA GLY A 164 2.45 0.69 3.32
C GLY A 164 2.76 0.19 1.92
N ILE A 165 3.89 0.68 1.39
CA ILE A 165 4.46 0.16 0.16
C ILE A 165 4.97 -1.26 0.42
N VAL A 166 4.51 -2.21 -0.39
CA VAL A 166 4.88 -3.63 -0.25
C VAL A 166 6.35 -3.82 -0.66
N THR A 167 7.20 -4.12 0.31
CA THR A 167 8.66 -4.35 0.14
C THR A 167 9.09 -5.75 0.58
N ASP A 168 8.12 -6.66 0.69
CA ASP A 168 8.30 -7.98 1.27
C ASP A 168 9.23 -8.88 0.47
N LYS A 169 9.90 -9.78 1.18
CA LYS A 169 10.83 -10.76 0.63
C LYS A 169 10.40 -12.17 0.99
N TYR A 170 10.44 -13.06 0.01
CA TYR A 170 9.96 -14.44 0.13
C TYR A 170 11.11 -15.42 -0.10
N TYR A 171 11.28 -16.39 0.79
CA TYR A 171 12.34 -17.38 0.70
C TYR A 171 11.83 -18.78 1.03
N TYR A 172 12.28 -19.78 0.27
CA TYR A 172 12.27 -21.16 0.73
C TYR A 172 13.44 -21.39 1.68
N VAL A 173 13.23 -22.15 2.74
CA VAL A 173 14.25 -22.51 3.73
C VAL A 173 14.41 -24.01 3.78
N ASP A 174 15.64 -24.50 3.59
CA ASP A 174 15.95 -25.92 3.72
C ASP A 174 16.13 -26.34 5.19
N GLU A 175 16.26 -27.65 5.45
CA GLU A 175 16.46 -28.19 6.81
C GLU A 175 17.72 -27.66 7.51
N LYS A 176 18.67 -27.11 6.76
CA LYS A 176 19.92 -26.53 7.27
C LYS A 176 19.81 -25.02 7.52
N GLY A 177 18.67 -24.41 7.21
CA GLY A 177 18.41 -22.98 7.35
C GLY A 177 18.87 -22.13 6.16
N ASN A 178 19.28 -22.73 5.04
CA ASN A 178 19.69 -21.97 3.86
C ASN A 178 18.45 -21.39 3.14
N ARG A 179 18.53 -20.10 2.77
CA ARG A 179 17.45 -19.37 2.11
C ARG A 179 17.62 -19.40 0.59
N THR A 180 16.56 -19.76 -0.12
CA THR A 180 16.46 -19.64 -1.59
C THR A 180 15.35 -18.64 -1.92
N ALA A 181 15.69 -17.55 -2.58
CA ALA A 181 14.73 -16.48 -2.85
C ALA A 181 13.63 -16.94 -3.83
N ILE A 182 12.40 -16.53 -3.55
CA ILE A 182 11.21 -16.82 -4.36
C ILE A 182 10.90 -15.59 -5.21
N ASN A 183 10.61 -15.82 -6.49
CA ASN A 183 10.22 -14.74 -7.39
C ASN A 183 8.82 -14.21 -7.03
N HIS A 184 8.65 -12.89 -7.05
CA HIS A 184 7.37 -12.24 -6.79
C HIS A 184 6.26 -12.69 -7.76
N THR A 185 6.59 -13.17 -8.96
CA THR A 185 5.61 -13.77 -9.90
C THR A 185 5.07 -15.13 -9.44
N CYS A 186 5.74 -15.77 -8.48
CA CYS A 186 5.29 -17.01 -7.84
C CYS A 186 4.43 -16.76 -6.59
N VAL A 187 4.18 -15.50 -6.25
CA VAL A 187 3.47 -15.08 -5.03
C VAL A 187 2.25 -14.26 -5.43
N SER A 188 1.09 -14.66 -4.93
CA SER A 188 -0.17 -13.96 -5.17
C SER A 188 -0.76 -13.49 -3.83
N PRO A 189 -0.65 -12.20 -3.49
CA PRO A 189 -1.04 -11.69 -2.18
C PRO A 189 -2.55 -11.78 -1.94
N PHE A 190 -2.91 -12.07 -0.69
CA PHE A 190 -4.29 -11.97 -0.21
C PHE A 190 -4.57 -10.56 0.30
N GLY A 191 -5.85 -10.22 0.42
CA GLY A 191 -6.23 -9.09 1.25
C GLY A 191 -6.03 -9.40 2.74
N THR A 192 -6.08 -8.35 3.55
CA THR A 192 -6.09 -8.47 5.02
C THR A 192 -7.49 -8.84 5.51
N GLY A 193 -7.58 -9.57 6.62
CA GLY A 193 -8.84 -9.90 7.25
C GLY A 193 -8.74 -9.92 8.77
N GLY A 194 -9.88 -10.15 9.42
CA GLY A 194 -9.98 -10.30 10.86
C GLY A 194 -10.97 -11.37 11.26
N PHE A 195 -10.81 -11.88 12.47
CA PHE A 195 -11.75 -12.75 13.16
C PHE A 195 -11.93 -12.21 14.58
N SER A 196 -13.18 -11.95 14.95
CA SER A 196 -13.50 -11.51 16.30
C SER A 196 -14.65 -12.27 16.94
N THR A 197 -14.58 -12.44 18.26
CA THR A 197 -15.66 -13.03 19.07
C THR A 197 -16.22 -11.99 20.03
N SER A 198 -17.51 -12.08 20.33
CA SER A 198 -18.18 -11.23 21.33
C SER A 198 -18.39 -11.96 22.67
N ALA A 199 -17.56 -12.96 22.97
CA ALA A 199 -17.66 -13.80 24.17
C ALA A 199 -16.96 -13.14 25.38
N ASP A 200 -16.99 -13.80 26.55
CA ASP A 200 -16.40 -13.31 27.80
C ASP A 200 -14.88 -13.02 27.71
N GLU A 201 -14.18 -13.68 26.77
CA GLU A 201 -12.83 -13.30 26.34
C GLU A 201 -12.92 -12.80 24.89
N GLU A 202 -12.67 -11.51 24.69
CA GLU A 202 -12.64 -10.87 23.37
C GLU A 202 -11.40 -11.38 22.63
N ILE A 203 -11.64 -12.26 21.65
CA ILE A 203 -10.61 -12.70 20.71
C ILE A 203 -10.73 -11.76 19.51
N ASP A 204 -9.65 -11.07 19.17
CA ASP A 204 -9.54 -10.27 17.95
C ASP A 204 -8.24 -10.62 17.24
N ILE A 205 -8.34 -11.42 16.18
CA ILE A 205 -7.20 -11.91 15.40
C ILE A 205 -7.23 -11.22 14.05
N ARG A 206 -6.12 -10.59 13.68
CA ARG A 206 -5.94 -10.01 12.35
C ARG A 206 -5.05 -10.91 11.52
N TYR A 207 -5.28 -10.98 10.23
CA TYR A 207 -4.45 -11.83 9.36
C TYR A 207 -4.23 -11.21 8.00
N THR A 208 -3.11 -11.61 7.41
CA THR A 208 -2.77 -11.41 6.00
C THR A 208 -2.26 -12.75 5.44
N GLY A 209 -1.97 -12.79 4.15
CA GLY A 209 -1.40 -13.98 3.54
C GLY A 209 -1.16 -13.83 2.05
N PHE A 210 -0.80 -14.95 1.43
CA PHE A 210 -0.54 -15.05 0.00
C PHE A 210 -0.58 -16.50 -0.44
N LYS A 211 -0.79 -16.74 -1.73
CA LYS A 211 -0.68 -18.08 -2.33
C LYS A 211 0.65 -18.22 -3.04
N LEU A 212 1.27 -19.38 -2.86
CA LEU A 212 2.50 -19.77 -3.52
C LEU A 212 2.25 -20.83 -4.59
N THR A 213 2.96 -20.69 -5.71
CA THR A 213 3.08 -21.71 -6.76
C THR A 213 4.53 -21.86 -7.21
N LYS A 214 4.90 -23.03 -7.72
CA LYS A 214 6.20 -23.31 -8.35
C LYS A 214 6.09 -23.49 -9.87
N VAL A 215 4.91 -23.81 -10.38
CA VAL A 215 4.71 -24.25 -11.77
C VAL A 215 4.15 -23.12 -12.65
N HIS A 216 3.42 -22.18 -12.05
CA HIS A 216 2.70 -21.12 -12.77
C HIS A 216 3.12 -19.70 -12.32
N CYS A 217 4.42 -19.47 -12.18
CA CYS A 217 4.93 -18.16 -11.78
C CYS A 217 4.82 -17.15 -12.93
N ASN A 218 3.78 -16.32 -12.93
CA ASN A 218 3.54 -15.28 -13.91
C ASN A 218 2.66 -14.16 -13.34
N ASP A 219 2.50 -13.07 -14.10
CA ASP A 219 1.68 -11.93 -13.68
C ASP A 219 0.18 -12.26 -13.57
N GLU A 220 -0.31 -13.25 -14.31
CA GLU A 220 -1.70 -13.71 -14.22
C GLU A 220 -1.96 -14.31 -12.84
N PHE A 221 -1.15 -15.30 -12.44
CA PHE A 221 -1.21 -15.91 -11.10
C PHE A 221 -1.10 -14.87 -9.99
N ARG A 222 -0.14 -13.94 -10.10
CA ARG A 222 0.09 -12.88 -9.11
C ARG A 222 -1.13 -11.98 -8.91
N THR A 223 -1.94 -11.78 -9.95
CA THR A 223 -3.11 -10.88 -9.91
C THR A 223 -4.43 -11.63 -9.67
N GLU A 224 -4.42 -12.96 -9.70
CA GLU A 224 -5.59 -13.76 -9.34
C GLU A 224 -5.97 -13.56 -7.87
N SER A 225 -7.27 -13.39 -7.61
CA SER A 225 -7.76 -13.28 -6.23
C SER A 225 -7.82 -14.67 -5.59
N HIS A 226 -6.88 -14.91 -4.68
CA HIS A 226 -6.80 -16.13 -3.87
C HIS A 226 -7.12 -15.86 -2.39
N GLY A 227 -7.08 -16.88 -1.53
CA GLY A 227 -7.22 -16.70 -0.07
C GLY A 227 -8.65 -16.69 0.49
N ARG A 228 -9.66 -17.12 -0.29
CA ARG A 228 -11.06 -17.27 0.18
C ARG A 228 -11.45 -18.72 0.55
N GLY A 229 -10.47 -19.59 0.77
CA GLY A 229 -10.68 -21.03 0.95
C GLY A 229 -10.98 -21.48 2.38
N GLU A 230 -11.50 -22.71 2.52
CA GLU A 230 -11.79 -23.42 3.77
C GLU A 230 -10.57 -23.58 4.69
N ASN A 231 -9.35 -23.51 4.14
CA ASN A 231 -8.10 -23.72 4.88
C ASN A 231 -7.90 -22.66 5.99
N LYS A 232 -8.27 -21.41 5.72
CA LYS A 232 -8.19 -20.30 6.69
C LYS A 232 -9.02 -20.59 7.95
N GLU A 233 -10.28 -21.00 7.78
CA GLU A 233 -11.19 -21.25 8.91
C GLU A 233 -10.68 -22.41 9.77
N LYS A 234 -10.12 -23.44 9.14
CA LYS A 234 -9.49 -24.56 9.84
C LYS A 234 -8.30 -24.11 10.68
N ILE A 235 -7.42 -23.26 10.13
CA ILE A 235 -6.25 -22.74 10.86
C ILE A 235 -6.70 -21.84 12.02
N ILE A 236 -7.69 -20.97 11.82
CA ILE A 236 -8.23 -20.13 12.91
C ILE A 236 -8.76 -20.99 14.06
N ARG A 237 -9.53 -22.05 13.76
CA ARG A 237 -10.00 -22.99 14.80
C ARG A 237 -8.85 -23.65 15.55
N GLU A 238 -7.78 -24.02 14.85
CA GLU A 238 -6.58 -24.60 15.47
C GLU A 238 -5.90 -23.60 16.41
N ILE A 239 -5.72 -22.35 15.97
CA ILE A 239 -5.14 -21.27 16.79
C ILE A 239 -6.00 -21.01 18.03
N ILE A 240 -7.32 -20.92 17.88
CA ILE A 240 -8.23 -20.71 19.02
C ILE A 240 -8.12 -21.84 20.03
N LYS A 241 -8.09 -23.09 19.56
CA LYS A 241 -7.92 -24.25 20.42
C LYS A 241 -6.58 -24.25 21.15
N GLU A 242 -5.50 -23.92 20.45
CA GLU A 242 -4.13 -23.96 21.00
C GLU A 242 -3.86 -22.81 21.99
N TYR A 243 -4.23 -21.58 21.63
CA TYR A 243 -3.85 -20.38 22.38
C TYR A 243 -4.90 -19.89 23.36
N TYR A 244 -6.18 -20.20 23.13
CA TYR A 244 -7.30 -19.75 23.94
C TYR A 244 -8.03 -20.91 24.64
N GLY A 245 -7.71 -22.17 24.30
CA GLY A 245 -8.30 -23.35 24.94
C GLY A 245 -9.80 -23.52 24.67
N VAL A 246 -10.33 -22.88 23.62
CA VAL A 246 -11.75 -22.95 23.26
C VAL A 246 -11.95 -23.93 22.09
N GLU A 247 -12.84 -24.90 22.24
CA GLU A 247 -13.26 -25.78 21.14
C GLU A 247 -14.50 -25.20 20.45
N TRP A 248 -14.41 -25.01 19.13
CA TRP A 248 -15.46 -24.47 18.25
C TRP A 248 -15.72 -25.40 17.06
#